data_AF-A0A959RTC5-F1
#
_entry.id   AF-A0A959RTC5-F1
#
_cell.length_a   1.000
_cell.length_b   1.000
_cell.length_c   1.000
_cell.angle_alpha   90.00
_cell.angle_beta   90.00
_cell.angle_gamma   90.00
#
_symmetry.space_group_name_H-M   'P 1'
#
loop_
_entity.id
_entity.type
_entity.pdbx_description
1 polymer ?
#
loop_
_entity_poly.entity_id
_entity_poly.type
_entity_poly.pdbx_seq_one_letter_code
_entity_poly.pdbx_strand_id
1 'polypeptide(L)'
;MNKLLTIIFMLQMSLISMNSFACICSADMELQEARDYEYEKSEIVIVGEITYLSSDKKAFEIKVIEKLKGDFQVGQVLQGKNNYYCEPIIDSLGTWLIYGGTENGKLTINECGLSRSFDKPEENLFFRPPPPPPPSHPDSIIDKRAREKEFMERIEEYKTIAFKELEVELTQLRDRKM
;
A
#
# COMPACT_ATOMS: atom_id res chain seq x y z
N MET A 1 -47.87 -23.32 16.17
CA MET A 1 -46.51 -22.80 15.92
C MET A 1 -46.39 -21.46 16.63
N ASN A 2 -45.57 -21.36 17.68
CA ASN A 2 -45.48 -20.14 18.49
C ASN A 2 -44.96 -19.00 17.63
N LYS A 3 -45.75 -17.93 17.44
CA LYS A 3 -45.38 -16.76 16.63
C LYS A 3 -44.01 -16.18 17.03
N LEU A 4 -43.63 -16.32 18.30
CA LEU A 4 -42.32 -15.94 18.83
C LEU A 4 -41.17 -16.76 18.20
N LEU A 5 -41.35 -18.07 18.00
CA LEU A 5 -40.33 -18.94 17.40
C LEU A 5 -40.11 -18.59 15.92
N THR A 6 -41.19 -18.27 15.21
CA THR A 6 -41.12 -17.86 13.80
C THR A 6 -40.41 -16.52 13.62
N ILE A 7 -40.63 -15.56 14.54
CA ILE A 7 -39.95 -14.25 14.54
C ILE A 7 -38.45 -14.41 14.83
N ILE A 8 -38.09 -15.25 15.81
CA ILE A 8 -36.67 -15.53 16.12
C ILE A 8 -35.97 -16.17 14.92
N PHE A 9 -36.62 -17.09 14.23
CA PHE A 9 -36.06 -17.75 13.04
C PHE A 9 -35.87 -16.77 11.86
N MET A 10 -36.83 -15.87 11.62
CA MET A 10 -36.67 -14.82 10.60
C MET A 10 -35.55 -13.83 10.93
N LEU A 11 -35.37 -13.47 12.21
CA LEU A 11 -34.30 -12.58 12.65
C LEU A 11 -32.91 -13.24 12.53
N GLN A 12 -32.80 -14.54 12.77
CA GLN A 12 -31.55 -15.28 12.58
C GLN A 12 -31.16 -15.37 11.10
N MET A 13 -32.12 -15.59 10.20
CA MET A 13 -31.83 -15.68 8.76
C MET A 13 -31.42 -14.33 8.15
N SER A 14 -31.88 -13.20 8.70
CA SER A 14 -31.46 -11.86 8.24
C SER A 14 -30.04 -11.47 8.65
N LEU A 15 -29.44 -12.15 9.63
CA LEU A 15 -28.09 -11.86 10.12
C LEU A 15 -26.98 -12.57 9.33
N ILE A 16 -27.32 -13.56 8.49
CA ILE A 16 -26.34 -14.39 7.76
C ILE A 16 -26.00 -13.79 6.37
N SER A 17 -26.69 -12.75 5.91
CA SER A 17 -26.48 -12.16 4.57
C SER A 17 -25.41 -11.07 4.51
N MET A 18 -24.41 -11.08 5.40
CA MET A 18 -23.29 -10.14 5.31
C MET A 18 -22.36 -10.59 4.19
N ASN A 19 -22.43 -9.89 3.05
CA ASN A 19 -21.46 -10.05 1.98
C ASN A 19 -20.08 -9.61 2.50
N SER A 20 -19.14 -10.55 2.62
CA SER A 20 -17.74 -10.22 2.82
C SER A 20 -17.16 -9.77 1.49
N PHE A 21 -16.74 -8.52 1.41
CA PHE A 21 -15.94 -8.03 0.28
C PHE A 21 -14.46 -8.29 0.59
N ALA A 22 -13.82 -9.08 -0.26
CA ALA A 22 -12.38 -9.29 -0.24
C ALA A 22 -11.82 -8.81 -1.57
N CYS A 23 -10.71 -8.08 -1.53
CA CYS A 23 -10.03 -7.68 -2.76
C CYS A 23 -9.15 -8.82 -3.26
N ILE A 24 -9.24 -9.07 -4.56
CA ILE A 24 -8.39 -10.04 -5.23
C ILE A 24 -7.27 -9.24 -5.90
N CYS A 25 -6.21 -8.96 -5.14
CA CYS A 25 -4.99 -8.39 -5.68
C CYS A 25 -4.14 -9.54 -6.26
N SER A 26 -3.98 -9.60 -7.59
CA SER A 26 -3.12 -10.62 -8.20
C SER A 26 -1.66 -10.26 -7.96
N ALA A 27 -0.95 -11.10 -7.21
CA ALA A 27 0.49 -10.99 -7.05
C ALA A 27 1.27 -11.80 -8.10
N ASP A 28 0.57 -12.35 -9.09
CA ASP A 28 1.17 -13.16 -10.15
C ASP A 28 1.73 -12.30 -11.31
N MET A 29 1.61 -10.97 -11.19
CA MET A 29 2.14 -10.00 -12.15
C MET A 29 3.59 -9.66 -11.82
N GLU A 30 4.44 -9.55 -12.84
CA GLU A 30 5.82 -9.07 -12.65
C GLU A 30 5.83 -7.58 -12.24
N LEU A 31 6.83 -7.16 -11.46
CA LEU A 31 6.89 -5.78 -10.94
C LEU A 31 6.87 -4.72 -12.04
N GLN A 32 7.52 -4.99 -13.19
CA GLN A 32 7.51 -4.05 -14.31
C GLN A 32 6.13 -3.93 -14.95
N GLU A 33 5.42 -5.05 -15.13
CA GLU A 33 4.05 -5.05 -15.65
C GLU A 33 3.10 -4.32 -14.70
N ALA A 34 3.30 -4.47 -13.39
CA ALA A 34 2.53 -3.77 -12.37
C ALA A 34 2.75 -2.25 -12.41
N ARG A 35 4.00 -1.79 -12.60
CA ARG A 35 4.31 -0.37 -12.80
C ARG A 35 3.61 0.18 -14.04
N ASP A 36 3.66 -0.57 -15.13
CA ASP A 36 3.02 -0.17 -16.38
C ASP A 36 1.51 -0.08 -16.21
N TYR A 37 0.90 -1.10 -15.60
CA TYR A 37 -0.52 -1.12 -15.29
C TYR A 37 -0.94 0.05 -14.40
N GLU A 38 -0.23 0.28 -13.29
CA GLU A 38 -0.51 1.37 -12.36
C GLU A 38 -0.40 2.73 -13.03
N TYR A 39 0.65 2.95 -13.83
CA TYR A 39 0.81 4.19 -14.57
C TYR A 39 -0.35 4.42 -15.54
N GLU A 40 -0.74 3.41 -16.32
CA GLU A 40 -1.82 3.51 -17.30
C GLU A 40 -3.18 3.75 -16.65
N LYS A 41 -3.47 3.06 -15.53
CA LYS A 41 -4.74 3.18 -14.80
C LYS A 41 -4.85 4.44 -13.94
N SER A 42 -3.73 5.03 -13.56
CA SER A 42 -3.74 6.26 -12.77
C SER A 42 -4.08 7.46 -13.62
N GLU A 43 -5.00 8.29 -13.12
CA GLU A 43 -5.20 9.66 -13.63
C GLU A 43 -4.06 10.57 -13.15
N ILE A 44 -3.48 10.23 -11.98
CA ILE A 44 -2.49 11.02 -11.26
C ILE A 44 -1.30 10.15 -10.88
N VAL A 45 -0.11 10.61 -11.25
CA VAL A 45 1.14 10.06 -10.72
C VAL A 45 2.01 11.20 -10.25
N ILE A 46 2.33 11.23 -8.96
CA ILE A 46 3.08 12.33 -8.34
C ILE A 46 4.09 11.80 -7.32
N VAL A 47 5.19 12.54 -7.15
CA VAL A 47 5.97 12.52 -5.92
C VAL A 47 5.52 13.69 -5.09
N GLY A 48 5.14 13.44 -3.84
CA GLY A 48 4.65 14.49 -2.96
C GLY A 48 5.07 14.31 -1.50
N GLU A 49 5.03 15.40 -0.76
CA GLU A 49 5.29 15.44 0.67
C GLU A 49 3.97 15.38 1.43
N ILE A 50 3.76 14.34 2.25
CA ILE A 50 2.65 14.28 3.19
C ILE A 50 2.96 15.23 4.33
N THR A 51 2.25 16.38 4.35
CA THR A 51 2.46 17.45 5.33
C THR A 51 1.47 17.40 6.48
N TYR A 52 0.36 16.68 6.32
CA TYR A 52 -0.66 16.50 7.33
C TYR A 52 -1.25 15.10 7.28
N LEU A 53 -1.46 14.52 8.46
CA LEU A 53 -2.23 13.30 8.67
C LEU A 53 -3.20 13.52 9.83
N SER A 54 -4.46 13.21 9.60
CA SER A 54 -5.48 13.17 10.65
C SER A 54 -5.13 12.11 11.71
N SER A 55 -5.64 12.29 12.93
CA SER A 55 -5.36 11.37 14.05
C SER A 55 -5.88 9.96 13.81
N ASP A 56 -6.98 9.80 13.06
CA ASP A 56 -7.52 8.51 12.66
C ASP A 56 -6.96 8.02 11.31
N LYS A 57 -6.02 8.78 10.73
CA LYS A 57 -5.35 8.53 9.45
C LYS A 57 -6.31 8.38 8.26
N LYS A 58 -7.57 8.82 8.35
CA LYS A 58 -8.52 8.76 7.22
C LYS A 58 -8.34 9.86 6.19
N ALA A 59 -7.77 10.98 6.60
CA ALA A 59 -7.48 12.13 5.76
C ALA A 59 -6.01 12.53 5.86
N PHE A 60 -5.49 13.00 4.74
CA PHE A 60 -4.13 13.52 4.62
C PHE A 60 -4.08 14.72 3.68
N GLU A 61 -3.02 15.52 3.79
CA GLU A 61 -2.67 16.53 2.78
C GLU A 61 -1.31 16.20 2.20
N ILE A 62 -1.22 16.32 0.88
CA ILE A 62 0.02 16.09 0.13
C ILE A 62 0.37 17.33 -0.67
N LYS A 63 1.59 17.82 -0.50
CA LYS A 63 2.17 18.88 -1.33
C LYS A 63 2.92 18.24 -2.50
N VAL A 64 2.52 18.55 -3.73
CA VAL A 64 3.17 18.02 -4.94
C VAL A 64 4.61 18.54 -5.02
N ILE A 65 5.60 17.64 -5.00
CA ILE A 65 7.01 17.96 -5.21
C ILE A 65 7.36 17.79 -6.70
N GLU A 66 6.88 16.70 -7.30
CA GLU A 66 7.12 16.36 -8.70
C GLU A 66 5.84 15.83 -9.34
N LYS A 67 5.50 16.38 -10.51
CA LYS A 67 4.42 15.87 -11.35
C LYS A 67 4.95 14.89 -12.37
N LEU A 68 4.43 13.67 -12.38
CA LEU A 68 4.78 12.62 -13.35
C LEU A 68 3.62 12.39 -14.35
N LYS A 69 2.36 12.41 -13.89
CA LYS A 69 1.15 12.33 -14.72
C LYS A 69 -0.01 13.13 -14.07
N GLY A 70 -0.92 13.66 -14.90
CA GLY A 70 -2.11 14.41 -14.48
C GLY A 70 -2.00 15.93 -14.65
N ASP A 71 -3.04 16.66 -14.25
CA ASP A 71 -3.11 18.13 -14.39
C ASP A 71 -3.03 18.84 -13.03
N PHE A 72 -1.82 18.85 -12.48
CA PHE A 72 -1.50 19.52 -11.20
C PHE A 72 -0.30 20.44 -11.35
N GLN A 73 -0.08 21.29 -10.35
CA GLN A 73 1.08 22.17 -10.27
C GLN A 73 2.03 21.72 -9.16
N VAL A 74 3.34 21.86 -9.40
CA VAL A 74 4.33 21.69 -8.33
C VAL A 74 4.07 22.72 -7.24
N GLY A 75 4.05 22.28 -5.98
CA GLY A 75 3.69 23.07 -4.82
C GLY A 75 2.19 23.10 -4.49
N GLN A 76 1.33 22.57 -5.37
CA GLN A 76 -0.10 22.44 -5.07
C GLN A 76 -0.31 21.48 -3.90
N VAL A 77 -1.20 21.83 -2.98
CA VAL A 77 -1.62 20.96 -1.88
C VAL A 77 -2.92 20.27 -2.29
N LEU A 78 -2.93 18.95 -2.23
CA LEU A 78 -4.09 18.10 -2.50
C LEU A 78 -4.57 17.49 -1.19
N GLN A 79 -5.89 17.42 -1.04
CA GLN A 79 -6.51 16.68 0.05
C GLN A 79 -6.76 15.24 -0.39
N GLY A 80 -6.32 14.28 0.40
CA GLY A 80 -6.52 12.86 0.14
C GLY A 80 -7.30 12.17 1.24
N LYS A 81 -7.78 10.96 0.92
CA LYS A 81 -8.42 10.07 1.88
C LYS A 81 -7.87 8.65 1.77
N ASN A 82 -7.73 7.99 2.92
CA ASN A 82 -7.60 6.54 2.99
C ASN A 82 -9.04 5.98 3.12
N ASN A 83 -9.48 5.20 2.13
CA ASN A 83 -10.74 4.45 2.15
C ASN A 83 -10.64 3.15 2.96
N TYR A 84 -9.41 2.70 3.29
CA TYR A 84 -9.12 1.43 3.98
C TYR A 84 -9.68 0.22 3.25
N TYR A 85 -9.71 0.27 1.92
CA TYR A 85 -10.27 -0.77 1.08
C TYR A 85 -9.22 -1.28 0.09
N CYS A 86 -8.25 -2.02 0.65
CA CYS A 86 -7.19 -2.70 -0.10
C CYS A 86 -6.22 -1.80 -0.87
N GLU A 87 -6.34 -0.48 -0.77
CA GLU A 87 -5.30 0.43 -1.21
C GLU A 87 -4.13 0.49 -0.20
N PRO A 88 -2.93 0.86 -0.67
CA PRO A 88 -1.86 1.32 0.22
C PRO A 88 -2.33 2.46 1.13
N ILE A 89 -2.03 2.36 2.43
CA ILE A 89 -2.48 3.32 3.43
C ILE A 89 -1.38 4.37 3.64
N ILE A 90 -1.72 5.66 3.46
CA ILE A 90 -0.83 6.75 3.88
C ILE A 90 -0.87 6.84 5.40
N ASP A 91 0.20 6.40 6.05
CA ASP A 91 0.21 6.22 7.50
C ASP A 91 1.30 7.01 8.24
N SER A 92 2.14 7.71 7.48
CA SER A 92 3.30 8.48 7.94
C SER A 92 3.50 9.75 7.10
N LEU A 93 4.05 10.78 7.75
CA LEU A 93 4.50 12.00 7.09
C LEU A 93 5.76 11.71 6.25
N GLY A 94 6.09 12.60 5.31
CA GLY A 94 7.31 12.49 4.50
C GLY A 94 7.04 12.35 3.01
N THR A 95 8.02 11.88 2.26
CA THR A 95 7.93 11.81 0.78
C THR A 95 7.31 10.49 0.33
N TRP A 96 6.36 10.57 -0.60
CA TRP A 96 5.64 9.42 -1.14
C TRP A 96 5.57 9.47 -2.66
N LEU A 97 5.60 8.29 -3.28
CA LEU A 97 5.17 8.09 -4.66
C LEU A 97 3.70 7.69 -4.64
N ILE A 98 2.87 8.43 -5.34
CA ILE A 98 1.43 8.20 -5.39
C ILE A 98 0.98 7.89 -6.81
N TYR A 99 0.29 6.76 -6.93
CA TYR A 99 -0.54 6.34 -8.05
C TYR A 99 -2.01 6.43 -7.62
N GLY A 100 -2.81 7.15 -8.39
CA GLY A 100 -4.18 7.41 -7.98
C GLY A 100 -5.04 8.15 -8.99
N GLY A 101 -6.18 8.60 -8.48
CA GLY A 101 -7.18 9.38 -9.19
C GLY A 101 -7.81 10.43 -8.29
N THR A 102 -8.83 11.09 -8.80
CA THR A 102 -9.65 12.01 -7.98
C THR A 102 -11.07 11.48 -7.82
N GLU A 103 -11.54 11.38 -6.58
CA GLU A 103 -12.93 11.08 -6.27
C GLU A 103 -13.52 12.21 -5.40
N ASN A 104 -14.59 12.85 -5.87
CA ASN A 104 -15.23 13.99 -5.20
C ASN A 104 -14.26 15.13 -4.84
N GLY A 105 -13.30 15.41 -5.73
CA GLY A 105 -12.29 16.45 -5.54
C GLY A 105 -11.17 16.09 -4.55
N LYS A 106 -11.12 14.84 -4.06
CA LYS A 106 -10.07 14.34 -3.18
C LYS A 106 -9.22 13.30 -3.90
N LEU A 107 -7.92 13.33 -3.62
CA LEU A 107 -6.98 12.31 -4.07
C LEU A 107 -7.35 10.95 -3.45
N THR A 108 -7.47 9.95 -4.31
CA THR A 108 -7.67 8.55 -3.91
C THR A 108 -6.55 7.70 -4.48
N ILE A 109 -6.08 6.74 -3.69
CA ILE A 109 -5.00 5.84 -4.07
C ILE A 109 -5.60 4.62 -4.76
N ASN A 110 -4.91 4.11 -5.78
CA ASN A 110 -5.33 2.89 -6.46
C ASN A 110 -5.39 1.71 -5.49
N GLU A 111 -6.46 0.92 -5.59
CA GLU A 111 -6.58 -0.36 -4.89
C GLU A 111 -5.47 -1.32 -5.35
N CYS A 112 -4.89 -2.06 -4.41
CA CYS A 112 -3.76 -2.97 -4.68
C CYS A 112 -2.54 -2.28 -5.35
N GLY A 113 -2.45 -0.95 -5.31
CA GLY A 113 -1.50 -0.18 -6.09
C GLY A 113 -0.07 -0.15 -5.53
N LEU A 114 0.80 0.56 -6.25
CA LEU A 114 2.24 0.65 -5.96
C LEU A 114 2.63 1.90 -5.16
N SER A 115 1.65 2.67 -4.69
CA SER A 115 1.86 3.86 -3.87
C SER A 115 2.58 3.52 -2.56
N ARG A 116 3.65 4.25 -2.23
CA ARG A 116 4.50 3.94 -1.07
C ARG A 116 5.35 5.11 -0.61
N SER A 117 5.74 5.05 0.66
CA SER A 117 6.68 5.98 1.29
C SER A 117 8.08 5.75 0.76
N PHE A 118 8.85 6.83 0.64
CA PHE A 118 10.28 6.76 0.35
C PHE A 118 11.05 6.26 1.57
N ASP A 119 10.53 6.40 2.79
CA ASP A 119 11.21 5.90 4.00
C ASP A 119 11.11 4.38 4.13
N LYS A 120 10.09 3.78 3.51
CA LYS A 120 9.80 2.35 3.57
C LYS A 120 9.24 1.83 2.22
N PRO A 121 10.04 1.86 1.15
CA PRO A 121 9.60 1.45 -0.17
C PRO A 121 9.20 -0.03 -0.25
N GLU A 122 9.61 -0.85 0.72
CA GLU A 122 9.26 -2.26 0.83
C GLU A 122 7.83 -2.52 1.33
N GLU A 123 7.14 -1.53 1.92
CA GLU A 123 5.79 -1.70 2.45
C GLU A 123 4.72 -1.63 1.33
N ASN A 124 4.74 -2.59 0.40
CA ASN A 124 3.73 -2.76 -0.65
C ASN A 124 3.52 -4.24 -1.04
N LEU A 125 2.54 -4.54 -1.89
CA LEU A 125 2.14 -5.92 -2.21
C LEU A 125 3.18 -6.75 -2.97
N PHE A 126 4.08 -6.10 -3.71
CA PHE A 126 5.09 -6.76 -4.56
C PHE A 126 6.36 -7.08 -3.79
N PHE A 127 6.58 -6.38 -2.69
CA PHE A 127 7.65 -6.66 -1.77
C PHE A 127 7.05 -7.49 -0.63
N ARG A 128 7.38 -8.79 -0.60
CA ARG A 128 7.07 -9.68 0.54
C ARG A 128 8.32 -9.95 1.38
N PRO A 129 8.28 -9.71 2.70
CA PRO A 129 9.44 -9.96 3.53
C PRO A 129 9.80 -11.45 3.50
N PRO A 130 11.09 -11.78 3.67
CA PRO A 130 11.51 -13.17 3.81
C PRO A 130 10.74 -13.84 4.95
N PRO A 131 10.36 -15.13 4.81
CA PRO A 131 9.68 -15.83 5.88
C PRO A 131 10.57 -15.87 7.13
N PRO A 132 9.97 -15.79 8.33
CA PRO A 132 10.72 -15.87 9.56
C PRO A 132 11.49 -17.21 9.63
N PRO A 133 12.65 -17.24 10.30
CA PRO A 133 13.40 -18.47 10.47
C PRO A 133 12.54 -19.51 11.20
N PRO A 134 12.63 -20.80 10.84
CA PRO A 134 11.89 -21.84 11.53
C PRO A 134 12.25 -21.88 13.02
N PRO A 135 11.29 -22.20 13.91
CA PRO A 135 11.54 -22.25 15.34
C PRO A 135 12.70 -23.19 15.66
N SER A 136 13.64 -22.70 16.46
CA SER A 136 14.81 -23.44 16.91
C SER A 136 14.41 -24.65 17.76
N HIS A 137 15.04 -25.81 17.54
CA HIS A 137 15.07 -26.85 18.58
C HIS A 137 15.71 -26.27 19.86
N PRO A 138 15.26 -26.67 21.06
CA PRO A 138 15.59 -26.01 22.32
C PRO A 138 17.09 -25.98 22.70
N ASP A 139 17.96 -26.67 21.97
CA ASP A 139 19.27 -27.07 22.51
C ASP A 139 20.48 -26.19 22.15
N SER A 140 20.35 -25.03 21.49
CA SER A 140 21.44 -24.02 21.60
C SER A 140 21.05 -22.56 21.37
N ILE A 141 21.42 -21.70 22.33
CA ILE A 141 21.28 -20.24 22.27
C ILE A 141 22.13 -19.63 21.15
N ILE A 142 23.26 -20.26 20.81
CA ILE A 142 24.19 -19.80 19.77
C ILE A 142 23.55 -19.94 18.37
N ASP A 143 22.86 -21.05 18.10
CA ASP A 143 22.12 -21.29 16.84
C ASP A 143 20.89 -20.37 16.71
N LYS A 144 20.30 -19.92 17.82
CA LYS A 144 19.25 -18.90 17.78
C LYS A 144 19.77 -17.54 17.33
N ARG A 145 20.86 -17.04 17.94
CA ARG A 145 21.44 -15.73 17.60
C ARG A 145 21.97 -15.68 16.17
N ALA A 146 22.59 -16.76 15.68
CA ALA A 146 23.08 -16.83 14.31
C ALA A 146 21.93 -16.70 13.29
N ARG A 147 20.82 -17.42 13.49
CA ARG A 147 19.64 -17.32 12.63
C ARG A 147 18.95 -15.96 12.68
N GLU A 148 18.86 -15.34 13.88
CA GLU A 148 18.33 -13.98 14.00
C GLU A 148 19.21 -12.98 13.23
N LYS A 149 20.53 -13.10 13.30
CA LYS A 149 21.46 -12.26 12.54
C LYS A 149 21.27 -12.44 11.03
N GLU A 150 21.24 -13.67 10.55
CA GLU A 150 21.01 -13.98 9.12
C GLU A 150 19.65 -13.44 8.64
N PHE A 151 18.59 -13.59 9.45
CA PHE A 151 17.29 -13.04 9.13
C PHE A 151 17.32 -11.51 9.01
N MET A 152 17.99 -10.82 9.94
CA MET A 152 18.14 -9.36 9.88
C MET A 152 18.97 -8.91 8.67
N GLU A 153 20.02 -9.64 8.30
CA GLU A 153 20.81 -9.36 7.09
C GLU A 153 19.95 -9.48 5.83
N ARG A 154 19.11 -10.52 5.73
CA ARG A 154 18.16 -10.69 4.63
C ARG A 154 17.10 -9.58 4.57
N ILE A 155 16.62 -9.11 5.72
CA ILE A 155 15.70 -7.97 5.79
C ILE A 155 16.37 -6.70 5.27
N GLU A 156 17.62 -6.46 5.62
CA GLU A 156 18.36 -5.27 5.17
C GLU A 156 18.71 -5.31 3.67
N GLU A 157 19.12 -6.47 3.17
CA GLU A 157 19.31 -6.70 1.74
C GLU A 157 18.01 -6.43 0.97
N TYR A 158 16.91 -6.96 1.48
CA TYR A 158 15.58 -6.79 0.89
C TYR A 158 15.14 -5.31 0.85
N LYS A 159 15.35 -4.55 1.92
CA LYS A 159 15.13 -3.09 1.92
C LYS A 159 15.97 -2.41 0.86
N THR A 160 17.26 -2.75 0.78
CA THR A 160 18.19 -2.20 -0.21
C THR A 160 17.69 -2.42 -1.64
N ILE A 161 17.13 -3.60 -1.93
CA ILE A 161 16.52 -3.90 -3.24
C ILE A 161 15.30 -3.01 -3.47
N ALA A 162 14.39 -2.87 -2.50
CA ALA A 162 13.20 -2.04 -2.63
C ALA A 162 13.53 -0.56 -2.92
N PHE A 163 14.57 -0.02 -2.28
CA PHE A 163 15.08 1.32 -2.57
C PHE A 163 15.59 1.46 -4.01
N LYS A 164 16.44 0.54 -4.46
CA LYS A 164 16.94 0.54 -5.85
C LYS A 164 15.81 0.44 -6.87
N GLU A 165 14.83 -0.41 -6.59
CA GLU A 165 13.65 -0.57 -7.45
C GLU A 165 12.80 0.71 -7.49
N LEU A 166 12.65 1.44 -6.38
CA LEU A 166 12.01 2.76 -6.38
C LEU A 166 12.80 3.77 -7.24
N GLU A 167 14.13 3.79 -7.17
CA GLU A 167 14.96 4.69 -8.00
C GLU A 167 14.82 4.40 -9.50
N VAL A 168 14.82 3.12 -9.88
CA VAL A 168 14.59 2.67 -11.25
C VAL A 168 13.21 3.10 -11.73
N GLU A 169 12.18 2.86 -10.91
CA GLU A 169 10.81 3.25 -11.22
C GLU A 169 10.66 4.76 -11.43
N LEU A 170 11.23 5.57 -10.54
CA LEU A 170 11.20 7.03 -10.69
C LEU A 170 11.89 7.49 -11.97
N THR A 171 13.00 6.86 -12.35
CA THR A 171 13.70 7.16 -13.60
C THR A 171 12.81 6.84 -14.80
N GLN A 172 12.21 5.65 -14.83
CA GLN A 172 11.28 5.24 -15.89
C GLN A 172 10.06 6.17 -15.99
N LEU A 173 9.47 6.56 -14.87
CA LEU A 173 8.32 7.47 -14.84
C LEU A 173 8.67 8.86 -15.38
N ARG A 174 9.87 9.35 -15.07
CA ARG A 174 10.37 10.64 -15.58
C ARG A 174 10.61 10.60 -17.09
N ASP A 175 11.08 9.48 -17.62
CA ASP A 175 11.28 9.32 -19.05
C ASP A 175 9.94 9.28 -19.81
N ARG A 176 8.87 8.77 -19.19
CA ARG A 176 7.49 8.76 -19.75
C ARG A 176 6.80 10.12 -19.75
N LYS A 177 7.31 11.07 -18.97
CA LYS A 177 6.76 12.43 -18.88
C LYS A 177 7.03 13.26 -20.16
N MET A 178 7.94 12.80 -21.02
CA MET A 178 8.28 13.42 -22.30
C MET A 178 7.22 13.16 -23.37
#